data_AF-A0A1J4QE86-F1
#
_entry.id   AF-A0A1J4QE86-F1
#
_cell.length_a   1.000
_cell.length_b   1.000
_cell.length_c   1.000
_cell.angle_alpha   90.00
_cell.angle_beta   90.00
_cell.angle_gamma   90.00
#
_symmetry.space_group_name_H-M   'P 1'
#
loop_
_entity.id
_entity.type
_entity.pdbx_description
1 polymer ?
#
loop_
_entity_poly.entity_id
_entity_poly.type
_entity_poly.pdbx_seq_one_letter_code
_entity_poly.pdbx_strand_id
1 'polypeptide(L)'
;MNNVATSLVLPLLLTACVSQTSPMDAQPEPQPVTQAQLDATLASFEARLEDTMFQQNAQLSSNHHAFMTALQQDIKTLKKRIMTPPPLPPRPTAPPPPDTAEYPENETRDGKLVVGETETVWLDAVSDSFPARIDTGATTSSLSAQDITVFERDGKPWVSFNLAHEGVEEKLSVETPLVRYVRIRQASADSAERRPVVALTMRLGRLSEKTEFTLTDRSQMTYPVLLGREFLKDIAVVDIARQNVQGKPKRPTSANE
;
A
#
# COMPACT_ATOMS: atom_id res chain seq x y z
N MET A 1 49.59 -103.30 4.13
CA MET A 1 49.83 -104.09 2.90
C MET A 1 48.93 -103.51 1.82
N ASN A 2 49.37 -102.84 0.75
CA ASN A 2 50.70 -102.54 0.22
C ASN A 2 50.72 -101.14 -0.43
N ASN A 3 51.77 -100.39 -0.08
CA ASN A 3 52.63 -99.45 -0.84
C ASN A 3 51.94 -98.35 -1.68
N VAL A 4 51.93 -97.07 -1.29
CA VAL A 4 53.01 -96.06 -1.01
C VAL A 4 53.70 -95.52 -2.27
N ALA A 5 53.84 -94.19 -2.27
CA ALA A 5 54.65 -93.27 -3.10
C ALA A 5 53.82 -92.50 -4.14
N THR A 6 53.87 -91.17 -4.29
CA THR A 6 54.79 -90.15 -3.78
C THR A 6 54.18 -88.75 -4.06
N SER A 7 54.66 -87.75 -3.33
CA SER A 7 54.17 -86.38 -3.29
C SER A 7 54.84 -85.44 -4.33
N LEU A 8 54.13 -84.35 -4.63
CA LEU A 8 54.62 -82.95 -4.76
C LEU A 8 54.90 -82.32 -6.16
N VAL A 9 54.31 -81.12 -6.34
CA VAL A 9 54.75 -79.90 -7.10
C VAL A 9 54.23 -79.62 -8.53
N LEU A 10 53.50 -78.50 -8.64
CA LEU A 10 53.11 -77.63 -9.80
C LEU A 10 54.35 -76.84 -10.33
N PRO A 11 54.53 -76.33 -11.59
CA PRO A 11 53.53 -75.53 -12.33
C PRO A 11 53.65 -75.31 -13.88
N LEU A 12 52.67 -74.56 -14.42
CA LEU A 12 52.67 -73.57 -15.54
C LEU A 12 53.25 -73.89 -16.94
N LEU A 13 52.41 -73.76 -18.01
CA LEU A 13 52.47 -72.67 -19.03
C LEU A 13 51.54 -72.91 -20.26
N LEU A 14 51.07 -71.79 -20.83
CA LEU A 14 50.17 -71.62 -21.97
C LEU A 14 50.72 -72.20 -23.29
N THR A 15 49.84 -72.70 -24.19
CA THR A 15 49.88 -72.37 -25.63
C THR A 15 48.64 -72.81 -26.41
N ALA A 16 48.19 -71.92 -27.30
CA ALA A 16 47.57 -72.13 -28.61
C ALA A 16 46.35 -73.06 -28.73
N CYS A 17 45.18 -72.48 -29.01
CA CYS A 17 44.17 -73.15 -29.83
C CYS A 17 43.76 -72.24 -30.99
N VAL A 18 43.93 -72.82 -32.17
CA VAL A 18 43.76 -72.32 -33.52
C VAL A 18 42.28 -72.15 -33.86
N SER A 19 42.03 -71.19 -34.75
CA SER A 19 40.76 -70.78 -35.33
C SER A 19 39.87 -71.91 -35.87
N GLN A 20 38.63 -71.96 -35.41
CA GLN A 20 37.49 -72.52 -36.14
C GLN A 20 36.32 -71.54 -36.04
N THR A 21 35.99 -70.91 -37.17
CA THR A 21 34.77 -70.13 -37.35
C THR A 21 33.58 -71.06 -37.50
N SER A 22 32.60 -70.94 -36.60
CA SER A 22 31.24 -71.47 -36.74
C SER A 22 30.27 -70.34 -36.39
N PRO A 23 29.07 -70.32 -36.99
CA PRO A 23 28.37 -69.09 -37.32
C PRO A 23 27.90 -68.36 -36.08
N MET A 24 28.05 -67.04 -36.11
CA MET A 24 27.44 -66.11 -35.19
C MET A 24 25.93 -66.41 -35.16
N ASP A 25 25.44 -66.98 -34.07
CA ASP A 25 24.00 -67.18 -33.84
C ASP A 25 23.32 -65.81 -33.98
N ALA A 26 22.62 -65.63 -35.10
CA ALA A 26 21.88 -64.43 -35.38
C ALA A 26 20.81 -64.27 -34.29
N GLN A 27 20.94 -63.23 -33.45
CA GLN A 27 19.79 -62.76 -32.68
C GLN A 27 18.64 -62.55 -33.67
N PRO A 28 17.44 -63.11 -33.42
CA PRO A 28 16.32 -62.93 -34.31
C PRO A 28 16.10 -61.42 -34.50
N GLU A 29 16.10 -60.97 -35.76
CA GLU A 29 15.89 -59.56 -36.08
C GLU A 29 14.60 -59.10 -35.38
N PRO A 30 14.61 -57.91 -34.73
CA PRO A 30 13.43 -57.41 -34.06
C PRO A 30 12.28 -57.37 -35.07
N GLN A 31 11.21 -58.12 -34.78
CA GLN A 31 10.07 -58.20 -35.68
C GLN A 31 9.50 -56.79 -35.89
N PRO A 32 9.22 -56.37 -37.14
CA PRO A 32 8.63 -55.07 -37.39
C PRO A 32 7.27 -55.02 -36.69
N VAL A 33 7.04 -53.93 -35.96
CA VAL A 33 5.77 -53.70 -35.27
C VAL A 33 4.65 -53.80 -36.29
N THR A 34 3.75 -54.76 -36.08
CA THR A 34 2.60 -54.95 -36.96
C THR A 34 1.62 -53.81 -36.73
N GLN A 35 0.86 -53.45 -37.77
CA GLN A 35 -0.16 -52.39 -37.66
C GLN A 35 -1.16 -52.67 -36.53
N ALA A 36 -1.56 -53.94 -36.35
CA ALA A 36 -2.43 -54.36 -35.25
C ALA A 36 -1.82 -54.13 -33.85
N GLN A 37 -0.50 -54.32 -33.69
CA GLN A 37 0.19 -54.02 -32.43
C GLN A 37 0.26 -52.52 -32.17
N LEU A 38 0.51 -51.71 -33.20
CA LEU A 38 0.50 -50.26 -33.09
C LEU A 38 -0.88 -49.73 -32.70
N ASP A 39 -1.93 -50.17 -33.40
CA ASP A 39 -3.31 -49.76 -33.13
C ASP A 39 -3.75 -50.16 -31.72
N ALA A 40 -3.38 -51.38 -31.28
CA ALA A 40 -3.66 -51.83 -29.91
C ALA A 40 -2.91 -50.99 -28.85
N THR A 41 -1.66 -50.63 -29.10
CA THR A 41 -0.91 -49.76 -28.18
C THR A 41 -1.49 -48.35 -28.12
N LEU A 42 -1.88 -47.77 -29.26
CA LEU A 42 -2.52 -46.45 -29.33
C LEU A 42 -3.85 -46.44 -28.58
N ALA A 43 -4.72 -47.43 -28.83
CA ALA A 43 -5.99 -47.57 -28.10
C ALA A 43 -5.77 -47.71 -26.58
N SER A 44 -4.74 -48.47 -26.16
CA SER A 44 -4.38 -48.59 -24.74
C SER A 44 -3.86 -47.29 -24.12
N PHE A 45 -3.21 -46.44 -24.93
CA PHE A 45 -2.72 -45.14 -24.48
C PHE A 45 -3.86 -44.14 -24.37
N GLU A 46 -4.75 -44.08 -25.36
CA GLU A 46 -5.94 -43.23 -25.34
C GLU A 46 -6.82 -43.55 -24.14
N ALA A 47 -7.13 -44.83 -23.89
CA ALA A 47 -7.91 -45.23 -22.72
C ALA A 47 -7.26 -44.82 -21.38
N ARG A 48 -5.92 -44.90 -21.28
CA ARG A 48 -5.18 -44.45 -20.09
C ARG A 48 -5.21 -42.94 -19.91
N LEU A 49 -5.11 -42.19 -21.01
CA LEU A 49 -5.19 -40.73 -20.96
C LEU A 49 -6.59 -40.27 -20.54
N GLU A 50 -7.64 -40.87 -21.09
CA GLU A 50 -9.02 -40.58 -20.73
C GLU A 50 -9.30 -40.89 -19.26
N ASP A 51 -8.89 -42.07 -18.77
CA ASP A 51 -9.04 -42.45 -17.36
C ASP A 51 -8.28 -41.50 -16.43
N THR A 52 -7.04 -41.16 -16.79
CA THR A 52 -6.23 -40.20 -16.00
C THR A 52 -6.88 -38.82 -15.96
N MET A 53 -7.37 -38.32 -17.10
CA MET A 53 -8.05 -37.03 -17.16
C MET A 53 -9.34 -37.03 -16.36
N PHE A 54 -10.13 -38.11 -16.45
CA PHE A 54 -11.35 -38.26 -15.66
C PHE A 54 -11.06 -38.28 -14.16
N GLN A 55 -10.07 -39.05 -13.73
CA GLN A 55 -9.63 -39.11 -12.33
C GLN A 55 -9.12 -37.75 -11.83
N GLN A 56 -8.31 -37.04 -12.61
CA GLN A 56 -7.83 -35.70 -12.25
C GLN A 56 -8.98 -34.70 -12.12
N ASN A 57 -9.93 -34.72 -13.05
CA ASN A 57 -11.08 -33.81 -13.00
C ASN A 57 -12.01 -34.11 -11.81
N ALA A 58 -12.24 -35.39 -11.51
CA ALA A 58 -12.98 -35.81 -10.34
C ALA A 58 -12.28 -35.38 -9.04
N GLN A 59 -10.95 -35.54 -8.96
CA GLN A 59 -10.16 -35.09 -7.82
C GLN A 59 -10.19 -33.58 -7.65
N LEU A 60 -10.04 -32.82 -8.74
CA LEU A 60 -10.09 -31.36 -8.71
C LEU A 60 -11.45 -30.86 -8.22
N SER A 61 -12.53 -31.46 -8.73
CA SER A 61 -13.90 -31.15 -8.31
C SER A 61 -14.13 -31.45 -6.82
N SER A 62 -13.61 -32.58 -6.34
CA SER A 62 -13.68 -32.96 -4.92
C SER A 62 -12.90 -31.98 -4.02
N ASN A 63 -11.67 -31.63 -4.40
CA ASN A 63 -10.85 -30.65 -3.70
C ASN A 63 -11.55 -29.28 -3.64
N HIS A 64 -12.12 -28.84 -4.77
CA HIS A 64 -12.86 -27.59 -4.85
C HIS A 64 -14.08 -27.60 -3.93
N HIS A 65 -14.85 -28.69 -3.92
CA HIS A 65 -16.02 -28.83 -3.05
C HIS A 65 -15.63 -28.82 -1.55
N ALA A 66 -14.56 -29.53 -1.18
CA ALA A 66 -14.05 -29.53 0.19
C ALA A 66 -13.62 -28.13 0.63
N PHE A 67 -12.90 -27.40 -0.23
CA PHE A 67 -12.49 -26.02 0.04
C PHE A 67 -13.69 -25.09 0.22
N MET A 68 -14.67 -25.14 -0.70
CA MET A 68 -15.86 -24.30 -0.61
C MET A 68 -16.68 -24.59 0.65
N THR A 69 -16.75 -25.86 1.07
CA THR A 69 -17.43 -26.26 2.31
C THR A 69 -16.71 -25.72 3.55
N ALA A 70 -15.38 -25.80 3.59
CA ALA A 70 -14.58 -25.23 4.67
C ALA A 70 -14.77 -23.71 4.77
N LEU A 71 -14.73 -23.02 3.63
CA LEU A 71 -14.93 -21.56 3.58
C LEU A 71 -16.33 -21.16 4.07
N GLN A 72 -17.36 -21.93 3.72
CA GLN A 72 -18.72 -21.70 4.23
C GLN A 72 -18.82 -21.89 5.74
N GLN A 73 -18.10 -22.87 6.31
CA GLN A 73 -18.06 -23.09 7.76
C GLN A 73 -17.32 -21.95 8.48
N ASP A 74 -16.23 -21.46 7.90
CA ASP A 74 -15.50 -20.31 8.44
C ASP A 74 -16.37 -19.05 8.45
N ILE A 75 -17.04 -18.75 7.34
CA ILE A 75 -17.99 -17.62 7.26
C ILE A 75 -19.08 -17.75 8.32
N LYS A 76 -19.65 -18.96 8.51
CA LYS A 76 -20.66 -19.21 9.54
C LYS A 76 -20.11 -18.99 10.96
N THR A 77 -18.86 -19.39 11.19
CA THR A 77 -18.17 -19.23 12.48
C THR A 77 -17.84 -17.77 12.77
N LEU A 78 -17.33 -17.03 11.77
CA LEU A 78 -17.11 -15.59 11.82
C LEU A 78 -18.40 -14.83 12.11
N LYS A 79 -19.50 -15.17 11.41
CA LYS A 79 -20.82 -14.60 11.68
C LYS A 79 -21.28 -14.85 13.12
N LYS A 80 -21.07 -16.06 13.65
CA LYS A 80 -21.40 -16.39 15.04
C LYS A 80 -20.58 -15.56 16.04
N ARG A 81 -19.27 -15.38 15.79
CA ARG A 81 -18.39 -14.53 16.63
C ARG A 81 -18.79 -13.06 16.60
N ILE A 82 -19.21 -12.54 15.45
CA ILE A 82 -19.69 -11.15 15.32
C ILE A 82 -21.04 -10.96 16.04
N MET A 83 -21.91 -11.96 16.02
CA MET A 83 -23.26 -11.89 16.61
C MET A 83 -23.34 -12.21 18.11
N THR A 84 -22.24 -12.66 18.73
CA THR A 84 -22.18 -12.88 20.19
C THR A 84 -21.18 -11.92 20.82
N PRO A 85 -21.60 -10.71 21.23
CA PRO A 85 -20.73 -9.86 22.04
C PRO A 85 -20.38 -10.60 23.35
N PRO A 86 -19.14 -10.53 23.83
CA PRO A 86 -18.81 -11.05 25.16
C PRO A 86 -19.71 -10.37 26.21
N PRO A 87 -20.10 -11.08 27.28
CA PRO A 87 -20.83 -10.44 28.38
C PRO A 87 -19.99 -9.26 28.85
N LEU A 88 -20.59 -8.07 28.79
CA LEU A 88 -19.93 -6.85 29.25
C LEU A 88 -19.50 -7.09 30.70
N PRO A 89 -18.24 -6.82 31.08
CA PRO A 89 -17.90 -6.77 32.50
C PRO A 89 -18.86 -5.82 33.19
N PRO A 90 -19.23 -6.07 34.47
CA PRO A 90 -20.06 -5.13 35.21
C PRO A 90 -19.38 -3.77 35.11
N ARG A 91 -20.07 -2.82 34.46
CA ARG A 91 -19.57 -1.46 34.30
C ARG A 91 -19.24 -0.99 35.71
N PRO A 92 -17.99 -0.59 36.02
CA PRO A 92 -17.75 0.17 37.24
C PRO A 92 -18.78 1.29 37.21
N THR A 93 -19.58 1.43 38.26
CA THR A 93 -20.43 2.61 38.44
C THR A 93 -19.46 3.78 38.57
N ALA A 94 -19.00 4.28 37.42
CA ALA A 94 -18.33 5.54 37.36
C ALA A 94 -19.27 6.52 38.06
N PRO A 95 -18.76 7.34 38.99
CA PRO A 95 -19.56 8.46 39.46
C PRO A 95 -20.14 9.15 38.22
N PRO A 96 -21.40 9.62 38.28
CA PRO A 96 -22.00 10.36 37.18
C PRO A 96 -20.95 11.36 36.68
N PRO A 97 -20.72 11.46 35.35
CA PRO A 97 -19.73 12.38 34.83
C PRO A 97 -19.95 13.72 35.54
N PRO A 98 -18.91 14.31 36.17
CA PRO A 98 -19.07 15.60 36.80
C PRO A 98 -19.69 16.49 35.74
N ASP A 99 -20.81 17.14 36.11
CA ASP A 99 -21.70 17.97 35.30
C ASP A 99 -21.37 18.02 33.81
N THR A 100 -22.35 17.74 32.97
CA THR A 100 -22.39 18.19 31.57
C THR A 100 -22.22 19.71 31.51
N ALA A 101 -21.01 20.20 31.74
CA ALA A 101 -20.52 21.39 31.12
C ALA A 101 -20.68 21.11 29.63
N GLU A 102 -21.55 21.87 28.99
CA GLU A 102 -21.68 21.95 27.55
C GLU A 102 -20.29 22.32 27.00
N TYR A 103 -19.43 21.31 26.79
CA TYR A 103 -18.18 21.52 26.09
C TYR A 103 -18.58 21.79 24.65
N PRO A 104 -18.14 22.92 24.08
CA PRO A 104 -18.50 23.22 22.72
C PRO A 104 -17.91 22.10 21.85
N GLU A 105 -18.73 21.50 20.97
CA GLU A 105 -18.36 20.29 20.20
C GLU A 105 -17.11 20.48 19.33
N ASN A 106 -16.62 21.70 19.20
CA ASN A 106 -15.51 22.13 18.38
C ASN A 106 -14.20 22.29 19.17
N GLU A 107 -14.17 21.98 20.48
CA GLU A 107 -12.96 22.04 21.32
C GLU A 107 -12.87 20.88 22.32
N THR A 108 -11.64 20.51 22.67
CA THR A 108 -11.37 19.50 23.70
C THR A 108 -11.34 20.13 25.10
N ARG A 109 -11.38 19.29 26.15
CA ARG A 109 -11.31 19.75 27.55
C ARG A 109 -10.02 20.51 27.88
N ASP A 110 -8.92 20.19 27.21
CA ASP A 110 -7.62 20.88 27.32
C ASP A 110 -7.52 22.12 26.43
N GLY A 111 -8.60 22.53 25.76
CA GLY A 111 -8.67 23.75 24.95
C GLY A 111 -8.02 23.62 23.58
N LYS A 112 -7.82 22.41 23.06
CA LYS A 112 -7.40 22.19 21.68
C LYS A 112 -8.59 22.26 20.75
N LEU A 113 -8.36 22.75 19.54
CA LEU A 113 -9.37 22.82 18.50
C LEU A 113 -9.70 21.42 17.99
N VAL A 114 -10.98 21.05 17.89
CA VAL A 114 -11.39 19.82 17.21
C VAL A 114 -11.56 20.14 15.72
N VAL A 115 -10.81 19.47 14.85
CA VAL A 115 -10.88 19.64 13.39
C VAL A 115 -11.34 18.34 12.74
N GLY A 116 -12.10 18.45 11.66
CA GLY A 116 -12.54 17.32 10.84
C GLY A 116 -11.43 16.72 9.98
N GLU A 117 -11.78 15.79 9.09
CA GLU A 117 -10.88 15.38 8.01
C GLU A 117 -10.64 16.52 6.98
N THR A 118 -11.59 17.44 6.89
CA THR A 118 -11.54 18.63 6.05
C THR A 118 -12.04 19.85 6.82
N GLU A 119 -11.48 21.01 6.51
CA GLU A 119 -11.85 22.28 7.11
C GLU A 119 -11.80 23.39 6.06
N THR A 120 -12.46 24.52 6.34
CA THR A 120 -12.30 25.73 5.53
C THR A 120 -11.35 26.69 6.24
N VAL A 121 -10.27 27.10 5.56
CA VAL A 121 -9.27 28.02 6.11
C VAL A 121 -9.33 29.37 5.40
N TRP A 122 -8.98 30.43 6.10
CA TRP A 122 -8.86 31.77 5.52
C TRP A 122 -7.41 32.17 5.41
N LEU A 123 -7.00 32.69 4.26
CA LEU A 123 -5.65 33.19 4.02
C LEU A 123 -5.68 34.71 3.88
N ASP A 124 -5.04 35.40 4.83
CA ASP A 124 -5.03 36.87 4.87
C ASP A 124 -4.36 37.48 3.63
N ALA A 125 -3.38 36.78 3.05
CA ALA A 125 -2.65 37.24 1.88
C ALA A 125 -3.53 37.50 0.64
N VAL A 126 -4.67 36.81 0.54
CA VAL A 126 -5.62 36.95 -0.58
C VAL A 126 -7.02 37.33 -0.12
N SER A 127 -7.24 37.44 1.19
CA SER A 127 -8.56 37.73 1.78
C SER A 127 -9.66 36.80 1.27
N ASP A 128 -9.35 35.50 1.17
CA ASP A 128 -10.27 34.48 0.70
C ASP A 128 -10.16 33.17 1.49
N SER A 129 -11.18 32.33 1.35
CA SER A 129 -11.32 31.05 2.03
C SER A 129 -11.07 29.86 1.09
N PHE A 130 -10.30 28.89 1.57
CA PHE A 130 -9.90 27.72 0.79
C PHE A 130 -10.32 26.45 1.53
N PRO A 131 -10.81 25.42 0.81
CA PRO A 131 -10.99 24.11 1.40
C PRO A 131 -9.61 23.49 1.68
N ALA A 132 -9.45 22.95 2.88
CA ALA A 132 -8.22 22.33 3.36
C ALA A 132 -8.47 20.89 3.79
N ARG A 133 -7.53 20.01 3.47
CA ARG A 133 -7.47 18.66 4.02
C ARG A 133 -6.55 18.65 5.23
N ILE A 134 -6.99 18.01 6.31
CA ILE A 134 -6.15 17.76 7.47
C ILE A 134 -5.34 16.49 7.20
N ASP A 135 -4.00 16.62 7.13
CA ASP A 135 -3.09 15.55 6.74
C ASP A 135 -2.07 15.29 7.85
N THR A 136 -2.39 14.35 8.74
CA THR A 136 -1.48 13.91 9.80
C THR A 136 -0.27 13.12 9.27
N GLY A 137 -0.26 12.71 8.00
CA GLY A 137 0.88 12.08 7.34
C GLY A 137 1.97 13.07 6.92
N ALA A 138 1.60 14.31 6.62
CA ALA A 138 2.53 15.37 6.24
C ALA A 138 3.19 16.04 7.46
N THR A 139 4.51 16.26 7.41
CA THR A 139 5.20 17.06 8.43
C THR A 139 4.81 18.54 8.31
N THR A 140 5.04 19.12 7.13
CA THR A 140 4.78 20.54 6.83
C THR A 140 3.54 20.69 5.96
N SER A 141 2.77 21.75 6.17
CA SER A 141 1.64 22.11 5.34
C SER A 141 2.07 22.41 3.89
N SER A 142 1.14 22.26 2.95
CA SER A 142 1.38 22.57 1.52
C SER A 142 0.25 23.38 0.94
N LEU A 143 0.61 24.26 0.00
CA LEU A 143 -0.31 25.14 -0.71
C LEU A 143 -0.16 24.94 -2.21
N SER A 144 -1.27 24.65 -2.87
CA SER A 144 -1.36 24.55 -4.32
C SER A 144 -1.20 25.94 -4.92
N ALA A 145 -0.18 26.11 -5.76
CA ALA A 145 0.17 27.40 -6.34
C ALA A 145 0.66 27.23 -7.78
N GLN A 146 0.23 28.14 -8.65
CA GLN A 146 0.59 28.20 -10.06
C GLN A 146 1.57 29.34 -10.31
N ASP A 147 2.29 29.29 -11.44
CA ASP A 147 3.20 30.35 -11.89
C ASP A 147 4.25 30.77 -10.85
N ILE A 148 4.73 29.81 -10.05
CA ILE A 148 5.66 30.06 -8.94
C ILE A 148 6.98 30.62 -9.49
N THR A 149 7.25 31.89 -9.21
CA THR A 149 8.42 32.62 -9.69
C THR A 149 9.19 33.20 -8.51
N VAL A 150 10.46 32.84 -8.37
CA VAL A 150 11.35 33.37 -7.34
C VAL A 150 12.10 34.55 -7.93
N PHE A 151 12.15 35.67 -7.21
CA PHE A 151 12.81 36.89 -7.64
C PHE A 151 13.50 37.58 -6.46
N GLU A 152 14.28 38.61 -6.75
CA GLU A 152 14.96 39.42 -5.74
C GLU A 152 14.26 40.78 -5.60
N ARG A 153 14.00 41.20 -4.36
CA ARG A 153 13.49 42.54 -4.02
C ARG A 153 14.28 43.06 -2.82
N ASP A 154 14.90 44.23 -2.99
CA ASP A 154 15.73 44.88 -1.97
C ASP A 154 16.84 43.97 -1.40
N GLY A 155 17.51 43.18 -2.25
CA GLY A 155 18.57 42.27 -1.84
C GLY A 155 18.09 41.01 -1.11
N LYS A 156 16.77 40.76 -1.05
CA LYS A 156 16.17 39.60 -0.37
C LYS A 156 15.42 38.72 -1.36
N PRO A 157 15.40 37.39 -1.16
CA PRO A 157 14.63 36.48 -2.00
C PRO A 157 13.14 36.55 -1.69
N TRP A 158 12.34 36.71 -2.73
CA TRP A 158 10.89 36.72 -2.71
C TRP A 158 10.35 35.67 -3.67
N VAL A 159 9.08 35.32 -3.48
CA VAL A 159 8.35 34.45 -4.41
C VAL A 159 7.00 35.06 -4.73
N SER A 160 6.67 35.04 -6.02
CA SER A 160 5.37 35.39 -6.58
C SER A 160 4.68 34.12 -7.06
N PHE A 161 3.40 33.97 -6.78
CA PHE A 161 2.62 32.82 -7.22
C PHE A 161 1.12 33.15 -7.25
N ASN A 162 0.36 32.32 -7.95
CA ASN A 162 -1.09 32.45 -8.07
C ASN A 162 -1.79 31.32 -7.33
N LEU A 163 -2.76 31.67 -6.48
CA LEU A 163 -3.67 30.72 -5.85
C LEU A 163 -4.95 30.60 -6.69
N ALA A 164 -5.47 29.38 -6.76
CA ALA A 164 -6.73 29.07 -7.42
C ALA A 164 -7.48 28.01 -6.61
N HIS A 165 -8.80 28.13 -6.53
CA HIS A 165 -9.67 27.11 -5.98
C HIS A 165 -11.01 27.10 -6.70
N GLU A 166 -11.78 26.02 -6.53
CA GLU A 166 -13.11 25.90 -7.13
C GLU A 166 -14.01 27.06 -6.69
N GLY A 167 -14.61 27.75 -7.67
CA GLY A 167 -15.52 28.88 -7.45
C GLY A 167 -14.91 30.28 -7.62
N VAL A 168 -13.60 30.40 -7.87
CA VAL A 168 -12.94 31.68 -8.15
C VAL A 168 -12.29 31.62 -9.53
N GLU A 169 -12.83 32.37 -10.49
CA GLU A 169 -12.27 32.45 -11.87
C GLU A 169 -10.99 33.29 -11.93
N GLU A 170 -10.77 34.16 -10.95
CA GLU A 170 -9.62 35.07 -10.92
C GLU A 170 -8.41 34.43 -10.23
N LYS A 171 -7.22 34.57 -10.84
CA LYS A 171 -5.96 34.15 -10.21
C LYS A 171 -5.63 35.10 -9.05
N LEU A 172 -5.62 34.58 -7.83
CA LEU A 172 -5.28 35.36 -6.63
C LEU A 172 -3.76 35.42 -6.48
N SER A 173 -3.16 36.53 -6.93
CA SER A 173 -1.71 36.71 -6.93
C SER A 173 -1.18 37.07 -5.53
N VAL A 174 -0.09 36.40 -5.12
CA VAL A 174 0.56 36.61 -3.83
C VAL A 174 2.06 36.81 -4.03
N GLU A 175 2.61 37.81 -3.35
CA GLU A 175 4.05 37.99 -3.23
C GLU A 175 4.47 38.00 -1.77
N THR A 176 5.45 37.18 -1.42
CA THR A 176 5.92 37.05 -0.03
C THR A 176 7.41 36.72 0.00
N PRO A 177 8.13 37.08 1.08
CA PRO A 177 9.50 36.63 1.28
C PRO A 177 9.61 35.10 1.24
N LEU A 178 10.66 34.61 0.59
CA LEU A 178 11.02 33.20 0.60
C LEU A 178 11.65 32.85 1.96
N VAL A 179 11.09 31.87 2.67
CA VAL A 179 11.62 31.43 3.97
C VAL A 179 12.80 30.50 3.78
N ARG A 180 12.63 29.45 2.97
CA ARG A 180 13.67 28.46 2.64
C ARG A 180 13.26 27.62 1.44
N TYR A 181 14.15 26.72 1.02
CA TYR A 181 13.79 25.59 0.16
C TYR A 181 13.77 24.30 0.96
N VAL A 182 12.81 23.43 0.68
CA VAL A 182 12.82 22.04 1.13
C VAL A 182 13.12 21.12 -0.05
N ARG A 183 13.85 20.04 0.22
CA ARG A 183 14.17 19.01 -0.77
C ARG A 183 13.17 17.87 -0.59
N ILE A 184 12.29 17.69 -1.57
CA ILE A 184 11.31 16.60 -1.57
C ILE A 184 11.94 15.42 -2.30
N ARG A 185 12.10 14.30 -1.57
CA ARG A 185 12.47 13.01 -2.16
C ARG A 185 11.19 12.25 -2.46
N GLN A 186 10.81 12.17 -3.72
CA GLN A 186 9.76 11.24 -4.13
C GLN A 186 10.38 9.86 -4.29
N ALA A 187 9.71 8.82 -3.77
CA ALA A 187 10.18 7.45 -3.86
C ALA A 187 10.33 6.96 -5.32
N SER A 188 9.68 7.65 -6.26
CA SER A 188 9.58 7.31 -7.68
C SER A 188 10.44 8.17 -8.61
N ALA A 189 11.29 9.07 -8.08
CA ALA A 189 12.07 10.00 -8.91
C ALA A 189 13.56 10.01 -8.54
N ASP A 190 14.44 9.93 -9.55
CA ASP A 190 15.90 9.95 -9.39
C ASP A 190 16.46 11.32 -8.96
N SER A 191 15.69 12.39 -9.18
CA SER A 191 16.06 13.74 -8.78
C SER A 191 15.13 14.26 -7.69
N ALA A 192 15.71 15.00 -6.75
CA ALA A 192 14.94 15.58 -5.67
C ALA A 192 14.44 16.97 -6.08
N GLU A 193 13.13 17.15 -6.02
CA GLU A 193 12.47 18.41 -6.31
C GLU A 193 12.73 19.41 -5.16
N ARG A 194 13.09 20.66 -5.49
CA ARG A 194 13.23 21.72 -4.49
C ARG A 194 11.97 22.57 -4.51
N ARG A 195 11.28 22.64 -3.37
CA ARG A 195 10.06 23.45 -3.22
C ARG A 195 10.33 24.67 -2.34
N PRO A 196 9.91 25.87 -2.77
CA PRO A 196 10.00 27.05 -1.93
C PRO A 196 9.00 26.94 -0.76
N VAL A 197 9.40 27.47 0.39
CA VAL A 197 8.57 27.59 1.59
C VAL A 197 8.29 29.05 1.84
N VAL A 198 7.03 29.36 2.08
CA VAL A 198 6.54 30.69 2.45
C VAL A 198 5.84 30.63 3.79
N ALA A 199 5.73 31.76 4.48
CA ALA A 199 4.98 31.86 5.73
C ALA A 199 3.80 32.83 5.55
N LEU A 200 2.58 32.31 5.63
CA LEU A 200 1.34 33.07 5.45
C LEU A 200 0.51 33.03 6.73
N THR A 201 -0.20 34.12 7.04
CA THR A 201 -1.17 34.12 8.13
C THR A 201 -2.43 33.39 7.69
N MET A 202 -2.75 32.32 8.41
CA MET A 202 -3.91 31.47 8.16
C MET A 202 -4.82 31.47 9.37
N ARG A 203 -6.14 31.43 9.12
CA ARG A 203 -7.15 31.34 10.17
C ARG A 203 -8.01 30.09 10.01
N LEU A 204 -8.29 29.45 11.14
CA LEU A 204 -9.12 28.26 11.26
C LEU A 204 -9.88 28.30 12.59
N GLY A 205 -11.21 28.37 12.54
CA GLY A 205 -12.02 28.58 13.75
C GLY A 205 -11.59 29.85 14.48
N ARG A 206 -11.12 29.69 15.72
CA ARG A 206 -10.55 30.79 16.52
C ARG A 206 -9.04 30.99 16.39
N LEU A 207 -8.33 30.10 15.70
CA LEU A 207 -6.88 30.17 15.54
C LEU A 207 -6.52 31.14 14.42
N SER A 208 -5.46 31.92 14.62
CA SER A 208 -4.91 32.85 13.63
C SER A 208 -3.39 32.78 13.73
N GLU A 209 -2.78 31.89 12.95
CA GLU A 209 -1.37 31.54 13.09
C GLU A 209 -0.59 31.78 11.81
N LYS A 210 0.65 32.22 11.97
CA LYS A 210 1.60 32.31 10.85
C LYS A 210 2.12 30.91 10.53
N THR A 211 1.63 30.35 9.43
CA THR A 211 1.89 28.95 9.05
C THR A 211 2.82 28.88 7.85
N GLU A 212 3.77 27.95 7.89
CA GLU A 212 4.65 27.68 6.78
C GLU A 212 4.01 26.72 5.77
N PHE A 213 4.06 27.09 4.50
CA PHE A 213 3.55 26.28 3.39
C PHE A 213 4.64 25.99 2.39
N THR A 214 4.75 24.73 2.01
CA THR A 214 5.48 24.33 0.80
C THR A 214 4.63 24.64 -0.43
N LEU A 215 5.19 25.36 -1.40
CA LEU A 215 4.49 25.66 -2.65
C LEU A 215 4.73 24.55 -3.68
N THR A 216 3.67 24.16 -4.37
CA THR A 216 3.69 23.09 -5.37
C THR A 216 2.48 23.24 -6.28
N ASP A 217 2.63 22.98 -7.57
CA ASP A 217 1.45 22.93 -8.45
C ASP A 217 0.69 21.62 -8.20
N ARG A 218 -0.51 21.76 -7.65
CA ARG A 218 -1.47 20.67 -7.42
C ARG A 218 -2.83 21.05 -7.97
N SER A 219 -2.87 21.75 -9.10
CA SER A 219 -4.10 22.15 -9.80
C SER A 219 -5.08 21.01 -10.07
N GLN A 220 -4.61 19.77 -10.12
CA GLN A 220 -5.42 18.56 -10.33
C GLN A 220 -6.00 17.96 -9.04
N MET A 221 -5.68 18.49 -7.86
CA MET A 221 -6.15 17.98 -6.57
C MET A 221 -7.38 18.75 -6.07
N THR A 222 -8.27 18.05 -5.37
CA THR A 222 -9.50 18.62 -4.80
C THR A 222 -9.24 19.68 -3.73
N TYR A 223 -8.20 19.50 -2.91
CA TYR A 223 -7.89 20.40 -1.80
C TYR A 223 -6.63 21.22 -2.12
N PRO A 224 -6.74 22.53 -2.35
CA PRO A 224 -5.59 23.40 -2.61
C PRO A 224 -4.71 23.58 -1.35
N VAL A 225 -5.25 23.36 -0.15
CA VAL A 225 -4.50 23.45 1.11
C VAL A 225 -4.42 22.08 1.79
N LEU A 226 -3.22 21.69 2.21
CA LEU A 226 -3.03 20.58 3.14
C LEU A 226 -2.41 21.10 4.44
N LEU A 227 -3.02 20.76 5.58
CA LEU A 227 -2.50 21.11 6.90
C LEU A 227 -1.76 19.93 7.50
N GLY A 228 -0.45 20.10 7.66
CA GLY A 228 0.45 19.09 8.22
C GLY A 228 0.53 19.12 9.74
N ARG A 229 1.28 18.17 10.30
CA ARG A 229 1.47 18.03 11.75
C ARG A 229 2.08 19.25 12.43
N GLU A 230 2.99 19.99 11.79
CA GLU A 230 3.59 21.18 12.43
C GLU A 230 2.55 22.27 12.73
N PHE A 231 1.51 22.39 11.91
CA PHE A 231 0.38 23.27 12.23
C PHE A 231 -0.51 22.66 13.33
N LEU A 232 -0.82 21.36 13.25
CA LEU A 232 -1.79 20.72 14.15
C LEU A 232 -1.24 20.48 15.57
N LYS A 233 0.07 20.33 15.69
CA LYS A 233 0.75 19.95 16.93
C LYS A 233 0.44 20.97 18.02
N ASP A 234 0.10 20.46 19.20
CA ASP A 234 -0.20 21.23 20.42
C ASP A 234 -1.44 22.13 20.37
N ILE A 235 -2.09 22.32 19.20
CA ILE A 235 -3.23 23.24 19.05
C ILE A 235 -4.53 22.57 18.59
N ALA A 236 -4.48 21.37 17.99
CA ALA A 236 -5.67 20.71 17.46
C ALA A 236 -5.70 19.17 17.65
N VAL A 237 -6.91 18.61 17.63
CA VAL A 237 -7.20 17.17 17.59
C VAL A 237 -8.05 16.87 16.36
N VAL A 238 -7.70 15.83 15.62
CA VAL A 238 -8.37 15.45 14.37
C VAL A 238 -9.42 14.38 14.62
N ASP A 239 -10.68 14.69 14.27
CA ASP A 239 -11.79 13.75 14.21
C ASP A 239 -12.14 13.46 12.74
N ILE A 240 -11.67 12.32 12.25
CA ILE A 240 -11.84 11.90 10.85
C ILE A 240 -13.29 11.62 10.45
N ALA A 241 -14.21 11.46 11.41
CA ALA A 241 -15.63 11.21 11.14
C ALA A 241 -16.40 12.50 10.81
N ARG A 242 -15.78 13.67 11.00
CA ARG A 242 -16.40 14.98 10.84
C ARG A 242 -15.73 15.77 9.71
N GLN A 243 -16.46 16.75 9.20
CA GLN A 243 -15.98 17.70 8.19
C GLN A 243 -16.45 19.10 8.57
N ASN A 244 -15.61 20.11 8.32
CA ASN A 244 -15.90 21.52 8.58
C ASN A 244 -16.42 21.80 10.01
N VAL A 245 -15.76 21.23 11.02
CA VAL A 245 -16.16 21.34 12.43
C VAL A 245 -16.16 22.80 12.88
N GLN A 246 -15.25 23.61 12.34
CA GLN A 246 -15.11 25.02 12.69
C GLN A 246 -16.03 25.95 11.89
N GLY A 247 -16.74 25.42 10.90
CA GLY A 247 -17.56 26.20 9.97
C GLY A 247 -16.73 27.11 9.06
N LYS A 248 -17.39 28.08 8.41
CA LYS A 248 -16.71 29.02 7.52
C LYS A 248 -15.91 30.04 8.34
N PRO A 249 -14.63 30.27 8.03
CA PRO A 249 -13.84 31.28 8.71
C PRO A 249 -14.46 32.66 8.47
N LYS A 250 -14.54 33.46 9.54
CA LYS A 250 -15.08 34.82 9.45
C LYS A 250 -14.02 35.73 8.81
N ARG A 251 -14.44 36.53 7.83
CA ARG A 251 -13.63 37.65 7.34
C ARG A 251 -13.22 38.51 8.54
N PRO A 252 -11.94 38.88 8.70
CA PRO A 252 -11.55 39.86 9.70
C PRO A 252 -12.45 41.09 9.59
N THR A 253 -13.26 41.37 10.60
CA THR A 253 -13.74 42.73 10.83
C THR A 253 -12.49 43.53 11.15
N SER A 254 -12.20 44.57 10.35
CA SER A 254 -11.18 45.56 10.68
C SER A 254 -11.44 46.02 12.11
N ALA A 255 -10.61 45.58 13.05
CA ALA A 255 -10.56 46.22 14.36
C ALA A 255 -10.05 47.65 14.10
N ASN A 256 -10.80 48.63 14.62
CA ASN A 256 -10.67 50.07 14.40
C ASN A 256 -9.23 50.62 14.35
N GLU A 257 -9.12 51.74 13.61
CA GLU A 257 -8.23 52.90 13.81
C GLU A 257 -7.36 52.93 15.07
#